data_AF-A0A9E4LVK7-F1
#
_entry.id   AF-A0A9E4LVK7-F1
#
_cell.length_a   1.000
_cell.length_b   1.000
_cell.length_c   1.000
_cell.angle_alpha   90.00
_cell.angle_beta   90.00
_cell.angle_gamma   90.00
#
_symmetry.space_group_name_H-M   'P 1'
#
loop_
_entity.id
_entity.type
_entity.pdbx_description
1 polymer ?
#
loop_
_entity_poly.entity_id
_entity_poly.type
_entity_poly.pdbx_seq_one_letter_code
_entity_poly.pdbx_strand_id
1 'polypeptide(L)'
;MSEMTTGGVAPPPPPPGPRRRSGSGCLLTGMLLLAAVLVLGFLGLAAFLFIGEGPTVPEGSILLVGTEGEYPETLQYAPFLFADAGPSFSELVQGLSAAASDPRIAGRTRLGWARARELRDGVLRFREAGKRVTASLEYAGLMDYYLASAADRIHMHPRGQLGLYGVSMEVMFFAGLFEKLGIEAQFEAIGPYKTAPEAFTASGMSPEHRDQLESLGEEFRSGAAEAVAESRGLTQGDADRLLSDGPYTASRALEEGLVDALSYLDEIEEDVGDEELVDIGDYVGSLRRGAPRAAVRVAVIHVDG
;
A
#
# COMPACT_ATOMS: atom_id res chain seq x y z
N MET A 1 9.71 76.89 54.44
CA MET A 1 9.08 75.61 54.06
C MET A 1 9.11 75.53 52.54
N SER A 2 9.78 74.48 52.06
CA SER A 2 10.04 73.99 50.70
C SER A 2 9.92 74.87 49.45
N GLU A 3 11.04 74.86 48.75
CA GLU A 3 11.28 75.08 47.33
C GLU A 3 10.19 74.52 46.41
N MET A 4 9.72 75.35 45.47
CA MET A 4 9.10 74.92 44.21
C MET A 4 10.14 75.14 43.11
N THR A 5 10.76 74.05 42.66
CA THR A 5 11.63 74.01 41.49
C THR A 5 10.79 74.12 40.23
N THR A 6 10.98 75.19 39.47
CA THR A 6 10.42 75.38 38.14
C THR A 6 11.16 74.48 37.15
N GLY A 7 10.41 73.57 36.51
CA GLY A 7 10.92 72.68 35.46
C GLY A 7 11.37 73.45 34.22
N GLY A 8 12.63 73.29 33.84
CA GLY A 8 13.17 73.71 32.55
C GLY A 8 12.82 72.69 31.46
N VAL A 9 12.14 73.15 30.42
CA VAL A 9 11.77 72.39 29.21
C VAL A 9 12.98 72.31 28.27
N ALA A 10 13.38 71.11 27.86
CA ALA A 10 14.43 70.89 26.86
C ALA A 10 13.91 71.13 25.42
N PRO A 11 14.70 71.71 24.49
CA PRO A 11 14.27 71.98 23.13
C PRO A 11 14.22 70.71 22.24
N PRO A 12 13.33 70.65 21.24
CA PRO A 12 13.16 69.48 20.37
C PRO A 12 14.32 69.30 19.37
N PRO A 13 14.61 68.05 18.93
CA PRO A 13 15.70 67.77 17.99
C PRO A 13 15.42 68.26 16.56
N PRO A 14 16.46 68.57 15.77
CA PRO A 14 16.32 69.09 14.41
C PRO A 14 15.81 68.03 13.40
N PRO A 15 15.15 68.45 12.30
CA PRO A 15 14.56 67.53 11.33
C PRO A 15 15.62 66.78 10.50
N PRO A 16 15.34 65.53 10.08
CA PRO A 16 16.26 64.73 9.28
C PRO A 16 16.40 65.28 7.85
N GLY A 17 17.65 65.33 7.34
CA GLY A 17 17.98 65.77 5.98
C GLY A 17 17.53 64.81 4.87
N PRO A 18 17.58 65.25 3.59
CA PRO A 18 17.00 64.50 2.47
C PRO A 18 17.80 63.23 2.16
N ARG A 19 17.12 62.08 2.17
CA ARG A 19 17.69 60.78 1.79
C ARG A 19 17.87 60.71 0.27
N ARG A 20 19.12 60.67 -0.20
CA ARG A 20 19.49 60.31 -1.59
C ARG A 20 19.00 58.87 -1.89
N ARG A 21 18.00 58.71 -2.75
CA ARG A 21 17.63 57.40 -3.31
C ARG A 21 18.70 56.98 -4.34
N SER A 22 19.48 55.96 -4.02
CA SER A 22 20.45 55.35 -4.93
C SER A 22 19.73 54.51 -5.99
N GLY A 23 19.95 54.82 -7.27
CA GLY A 23 19.37 54.10 -8.43
C GLY A 23 19.92 52.67 -8.63
N SER A 24 20.84 52.20 -7.80
CA SER A 24 21.45 50.87 -7.90
C SER A 24 20.51 49.71 -7.55
N GLY A 25 19.39 49.98 -6.86
CA GLY A 25 18.43 48.94 -6.47
C GLY A 25 17.62 48.34 -7.62
N CYS A 26 17.40 49.09 -8.71
CA CYS A 26 16.56 48.66 -9.85
C CYS A 26 17.31 47.72 -10.80
N LEU A 27 18.62 47.93 -10.97
CA LEU A 27 19.47 47.08 -11.82
C LEU A 27 19.73 45.72 -11.17
N LEU A 28 19.95 45.68 -9.85
CA LEU A 28 20.19 44.44 -9.12
C LEU A 28 18.93 43.56 -9.07
N THR A 29 17.76 44.17 -8.87
CA THR A 29 16.47 43.44 -8.88
C THR A 29 16.11 42.91 -10.26
N GLY A 30 16.39 43.68 -11.32
CA GLY A 30 16.21 43.21 -12.71
C GLY A 30 17.12 42.02 -13.06
N MET A 31 18.38 42.04 -12.61
CA MET A 31 19.33 40.94 -12.86
C MET A 31 18.97 39.67 -12.09
N LEU A 32 18.46 39.79 -10.86
CA LEU A 32 17.95 38.67 -10.07
C LEU A 32 16.69 38.04 -10.70
N LEU A 33 15.77 38.86 -11.23
CA LEU A 33 14.59 38.38 -11.94
C LEU A 33 14.94 37.64 -13.23
N LEU A 34 15.88 38.16 -14.01
CA LEU A 34 16.36 37.51 -15.23
C LEU A 34 17.06 36.18 -14.92
N ALA A 35 17.90 36.15 -13.89
CA ALA A 35 18.54 34.92 -13.43
C ALA A 35 17.51 33.89 -12.94
N ALA A 36 16.48 34.31 -12.21
CA ALA A 36 15.40 33.43 -11.77
C ALA A 36 14.61 32.85 -12.95
N VAL A 37 14.30 33.65 -13.97
CA VAL A 37 13.62 33.18 -15.19
C VAL A 37 14.49 32.21 -15.98
N LEU A 38 15.80 32.46 -16.08
CA LEU A 38 16.74 31.55 -16.74
C LEU A 38 16.89 30.23 -15.97
N VAL A 39 16.94 30.27 -14.64
CA VAL A 39 16.98 29.07 -13.79
C VAL A 39 15.68 28.28 -13.90
N LEU A 40 14.52 28.95 -13.88
CA LEU A 40 13.22 28.30 -14.07
C LEU A 40 13.06 27.73 -15.48
N GLY A 41 13.55 28.43 -16.51
CA GLY A 41 13.56 27.95 -17.89
C GLY A 41 14.50 26.76 -18.08
N PHE A 42 15.67 26.79 -17.44
CA PHE A 42 16.61 25.67 -17.43
C PHE A 42 16.08 24.47 -16.64
N LEU A 43 15.44 24.69 -15.49
CA LEU A 43 14.75 23.66 -14.73
C LEU A 43 13.57 23.07 -15.53
N GLY A 44 12.82 23.91 -16.25
CA GLY A 44 11.74 23.46 -17.12
C GLY A 44 12.24 22.67 -18.33
N LEU A 45 13.35 23.08 -18.94
CA LEU A 45 13.97 22.36 -20.05
C LEU A 45 14.65 21.07 -19.57
N ALA A 46 15.31 21.09 -18.42
CA ALA A 46 15.87 19.90 -17.80
C ALA A 46 14.74 18.93 -17.43
N ALA A 47 13.65 19.40 -16.81
CA ALA A 47 12.47 18.58 -16.56
C ALA A 47 11.89 18.02 -17.87
N PHE A 48 11.80 18.83 -18.93
CA PHE A 48 11.32 18.36 -20.24
C PHE A 48 12.24 17.31 -20.88
N LEU A 49 13.57 17.44 -20.72
CA LEU A 49 14.55 16.47 -21.20
C LEU A 49 14.63 15.22 -20.31
N PHE A 50 14.32 15.34 -19.02
CA PHE A 50 14.17 14.22 -18.08
C PHE A 50 12.79 13.55 -18.21
N ILE A 51 11.79 14.20 -18.82
CA ILE A 51 10.55 13.59 -19.33
C ILE A 51 10.85 12.92 -20.68
N GLY A 52 11.95 12.15 -20.72
CA GLY A 52 12.39 11.37 -21.88
C GLY A 52 12.20 9.89 -21.60
N GLU A 53 11.44 9.23 -22.48
CA GLU A 53 11.16 7.78 -22.57
C GLU A 53 10.80 7.12 -21.24
N GLY A 54 9.49 7.06 -20.95
CA GLY A 54 8.98 6.13 -19.95
C GLY A 54 9.32 4.69 -20.31
N PRO A 55 9.31 3.75 -19.34
CA PRO A 55 9.56 2.35 -19.65
C PRO A 55 8.57 1.91 -20.73
N THR A 56 9.10 1.62 -21.91
CA THR A 56 8.38 0.96 -22.98
C THR A 56 8.52 -0.51 -22.69
N VAL A 57 7.43 -1.17 -22.33
CA VAL A 57 7.41 -2.61 -22.03
C VAL A 57 7.53 -3.37 -23.36
N PRO A 58 8.62 -4.12 -23.60
CA PRO A 58 8.72 -4.98 -24.79
C PRO A 58 7.60 -6.03 -24.85
N GLU A 59 7.22 -6.44 -26.06
CA GLU A 59 6.33 -7.60 -26.23
C GLU A 59 7.02 -8.86 -25.71
N GLY A 60 6.33 -9.60 -24.81
CA GLY A 60 6.89 -10.77 -24.16
C GLY A 60 7.68 -10.45 -22.90
N SER A 61 7.56 -9.25 -22.33
CA SER A 61 8.10 -8.97 -21.01
C SER A 61 7.39 -9.74 -19.90
N ILE A 62 8.05 -9.77 -18.75
CA ILE A 62 7.62 -10.50 -17.59
C ILE A 62 7.22 -9.47 -16.56
N LEU A 63 6.00 -9.55 -16.05
CA LEU A 63 5.54 -8.68 -14.98
C LEU A 63 5.95 -9.23 -13.60
N LEU A 64 6.74 -8.47 -12.88
CA LEU A 64 7.09 -8.73 -11.49
C LEU A 64 6.18 -7.87 -10.60
N VAL A 65 5.34 -8.53 -9.80
CA VAL A 65 4.36 -7.85 -8.95
C VAL A 65 4.85 -7.88 -7.52
N GLY A 66 5.94 -7.16 -7.24
CA GLY A 66 6.47 -7.09 -5.89
C GLY A 66 5.46 -6.42 -4.99
N THR A 67 4.68 -7.18 -4.21
CA THR A 67 3.64 -6.63 -3.32
C THR A 67 4.20 -6.09 -2.00
N GLU A 68 5.52 -5.86 -1.93
CA GLU A 68 6.19 -5.31 -0.76
C GLU A 68 5.91 -3.80 -0.66
N GLY A 69 4.99 -3.42 0.23
CA GLY A 69 4.67 -2.02 0.48
C GLY A 69 3.26 -1.82 1.03
N GLU A 70 2.94 -0.59 1.44
CA GLU A 70 1.57 -0.14 1.64
C GLU A 70 1.10 0.51 0.34
N TYR A 71 0.05 -0.05 -0.28
CA TYR A 71 -0.59 0.57 -1.44
C TYR A 71 -1.78 1.39 -0.98
N PRO A 72 -1.71 2.74 -1.03
CA PRO A 72 -2.85 3.56 -0.66
C PRO A 72 -3.99 3.38 -1.68
N GLU A 73 -5.24 3.48 -1.23
CA GLU A 73 -6.45 3.41 -2.07
C GLU A 73 -6.42 4.48 -3.19
N THR A 74 -5.78 5.62 -2.91
CA THR A 74 -5.58 6.75 -3.82
C THR A 74 -4.13 7.19 -3.85
N LEU A 75 -3.71 7.79 -4.96
CA LEU A 75 -2.41 8.47 -5.05
C LEU A 75 -2.31 9.53 -3.95
N GLN A 76 -1.39 9.31 -3.02
CA GLN A 76 -1.04 10.36 -2.06
C GLN A 76 -0.35 11.49 -2.82
N TYR A 77 -0.83 12.70 -2.61
CA TYR A 77 -0.23 13.90 -3.18
C TYR A 77 1.21 14.01 -2.69
N ALA A 78 2.17 13.73 -3.57
CA ALA A 78 3.59 13.94 -3.29
C ALA A 78 3.81 15.43 -2.96
N PRO A 79 4.27 15.79 -1.74
CA PRO A 79 4.51 17.19 -1.38
C PRO A 79 5.68 17.81 -2.16
N PHE A 80 6.41 17.01 -2.93
CA PHE A 80 7.55 17.41 -3.73
C PHE A 80 7.38 16.98 -5.19
N LEU A 81 7.77 17.87 -6.12
CA LEU A 81 7.67 17.70 -7.57
C LEU A 81 8.42 16.47 -8.16
N PHE A 82 9.22 15.77 -7.33
CA PHE A 82 10.07 14.63 -7.72
C PHE A 82 9.82 13.37 -6.89
N ALA A 83 8.82 13.36 -6.00
CA ALA A 83 8.49 12.15 -5.25
C ALA A 83 7.52 11.31 -6.08
N ASP A 84 7.96 10.14 -6.50
CA ASP A 84 7.09 9.14 -7.10
C ASP A 84 6.24 8.51 -6.00
N ALA A 85 4.92 8.67 -6.09
CA ALA A 85 3.99 8.23 -5.04
C ALA A 85 3.64 6.73 -5.13
N GLY A 86 4.28 6.00 -6.06
CA GLY A 86 3.94 4.61 -6.37
C GLY A 86 2.54 4.47 -6.98
N PRO A 87 2.14 3.25 -7.38
CA PRO A 87 0.78 2.98 -7.84
C PRO A 87 -0.22 2.93 -6.67
N SER A 88 -1.44 3.43 -6.88
CA SER A 88 -2.54 3.17 -5.95
C SER A 88 -3.03 1.72 -6.06
N PHE A 89 -3.72 1.21 -5.04
CA PHE A 89 -4.26 -0.15 -5.07
C PHE A 89 -5.21 -0.38 -6.25
N SER A 90 -6.07 0.59 -6.56
CA SER A 90 -6.97 0.52 -7.72
C SER A 90 -6.22 0.44 -9.05
N GLU A 91 -5.06 1.09 -9.15
CA GLU A 91 -4.21 1.05 -10.33
C GLU A 91 -3.40 -0.25 -10.42
N LEU A 92 -3.10 -0.90 -9.30
CA LEU A 92 -2.56 -2.27 -9.33
C LEU A 92 -3.61 -3.25 -9.86
N VAL A 93 -4.85 -3.18 -9.40
CA VAL A 93 -5.93 -4.06 -9.88
C VAL A 93 -6.25 -3.78 -11.35
N GLN A 94 -6.31 -2.51 -11.75
CA GLN A 94 -6.49 -2.14 -13.15
C GLN A 94 -5.27 -2.52 -13.99
N GLY A 95 -4.06 -2.37 -13.44
CA GLY A 95 -2.80 -2.80 -14.02
C GLY A 95 -2.80 -4.29 -14.30
N LEU A 96 -3.25 -5.11 -13.36
CA LEU A 96 -3.42 -6.55 -13.52
C LEU A 96 -4.53 -6.92 -14.50
N SER A 97 -5.64 -6.18 -14.49
CA SER A 97 -6.74 -6.38 -15.43
C SER A 97 -6.35 -5.98 -16.86
N ALA A 98 -5.50 -4.97 -17.03
CA ALA A 98 -4.92 -4.57 -18.31
C ALA A 98 -3.79 -5.51 -18.74
N ALA A 99 -2.97 -5.96 -17.77
CA ALA A 99 -1.97 -7.00 -17.90
C ALA A 99 -2.60 -8.37 -18.12
N ALA A 100 -3.92 -8.58 -18.08
CA ALA A 100 -4.55 -9.79 -18.62
C ALA A 100 -4.15 -10.08 -20.10
N SER A 101 -3.48 -9.13 -20.75
CA SER A 101 -2.82 -9.23 -22.04
C SER A 101 -1.34 -9.71 -22.02
N ASP A 102 -0.64 -9.77 -20.87
CA ASP A 102 0.83 -9.80 -20.73
C ASP A 102 1.33 -10.50 -19.41
N PRO A 103 2.33 -11.42 -19.41
CA PRO A 103 2.51 -12.49 -18.43
C PRO A 103 3.24 -12.17 -17.08
N ARG A 104 2.78 -12.83 -15.99
CA ARG A 104 3.38 -13.14 -14.65
C ARG A 104 3.08 -12.20 -13.44
N ILE A 105 3.00 -12.78 -12.22
CA ILE A 105 2.64 -12.12 -10.94
C ILE A 105 3.33 -12.86 -9.76
N ALA A 106 4.06 -12.16 -8.88
CA ALA A 106 4.63 -12.74 -7.64
C ALA A 106 4.86 -11.69 -6.54
N GLY A 107 4.31 -11.87 -5.32
CA GLY A 107 4.65 -11.04 -4.16
C GLY A 107 4.02 -11.45 -2.81
N ARG A 108 4.62 -10.97 -1.70
CA ARG A 108 4.14 -11.00 -0.29
C ARG A 108 3.48 -9.68 0.11
N THR A 109 2.30 -9.64 0.75
CA THR A 109 1.51 -8.41 0.86
C THR A 109 0.88 -8.13 2.23
N ARG A 110 0.85 -6.86 2.65
CA ARG A 110 0.09 -6.37 3.83
C ARG A 110 -1.24 -5.76 3.37
N LEU A 111 -2.07 -6.55 2.70
CA LEU A 111 -3.40 -6.11 2.26
C LEU A 111 -4.47 -6.45 3.29
N GLY A 112 -5.61 -5.76 3.25
CA GLY A 112 -6.83 -6.26 3.89
C GLY A 112 -7.43 -7.41 3.06
N TRP A 113 -8.23 -8.28 3.68
CA TRP A 113 -8.84 -9.45 3.03
C TRP A 113 -9.61 -9.12 1.73
N ALA A 114 -10.33 -7.99 1.70
CA ALA A 114 -11.05 -7.56 0.51
C ALA A 114 -10.12 -7.29 -0.68
N ARG A 115 -9.02 -6.57 -0.42
CA ARG A 115 -7.99 -6.27 -1.43
C ARG A 115 -7.26 -7.52 -1.89
N ALA A 116 -6.94 -8.43 -0.96
CA ALA A 116 -6.34 -9.71 -1.29
C ALA A 116 -7.26 -10.55 -2.20
N ARG A 117 -8.58 -10.54 -1.96
CA ARG A 117 -9.57 -11.22 -2.81
C ARG A 117 -9.62 -10.59 -4.20
N GLU A 118 -9.69 -9.27 -4.31
CA GLU A 118 -9.72 -8.58 -5.60
C GLU A 118 -8.44 -8.84 -6.42
N LEU A 119 -7.29 -8.84 -5.75
CA LEU A 119 -6.01 -9.19 -6.34
C LEU A 119 -5.99 -10.65 -6.84
N ARG A 120 -6.48 -11.57 -6.02
CA ARG A 120 -6.63 -12.99 -6.37
C ARG A 120 -7.53 -13.18 -7.59
N ASP A 121 -8.67 -12.48 -7.65
CA ASP A 121 -9.57 -12.53 -8.79
C ASP A 121 -8.91 -12.00 -10.06
N GLY A 122 -8.07 -10.97 -9.95
CA GLY A 122 -7.21 -10.51 -11.03
C GLY A 122 -6.26 -11.60 -11.55
N VAL A 123 -5.57 -12.30 -10.63
CA VAL A 123 -4.70 -13.44 -10.94
C VAL A 123 -5.47 -14.59 -11.61
N LEU A 124 -6.69 -14.88 -11.17
CA LEU A 124 -7.50 -15.93 -11.79
C LEU A 124 -7.91 -15.57 -13.22
N ARG A 125 -8.43 -14.36 -13.46
CA ARG A 125 -8.78 -13.89 -14.82
C ARG A 125 -7.58 -13.92 -15.76
N PHE A 126 -6.41 -13.62 -15.23
CA PHE A 126 -5.15 -13.70 -15.96
C PHE A 126 -4.83 -15.12 -16.44
N ARG A 127 -5.02 -16.12 -15.56
CA ARG A 127 -4.84 -17.53 -15.90
C ARG A 127 -5.88 -18.03 -16.87
N GLU A 128 -7.13 -17.59 -16.71
CA GLU A 128 -8.22 -17.88 -17.66
C GLU A 128 -7.91 -17.35 -19.07
N ALA A 129 -7.14 -16.27 -19.19
CA ALA A 129 -6.63 -15.75 -20.46
C ALA A 129 -5.49 -16.60 -21.07
N GLY A 130 -5.15 -17.74 -20.47
CA GLY A 130 -4.13 -18.69 -20.94
C GLY A 130 -2.70 -18.29 -20.57
N LYS A 131 -2.54 -17.34 -19.66
CA LYS A 131 -1.23 -16.86 -19.20
C LYS A 131 -0.77 -17.68 -17.98
N ARG A 132 0.55 -17.90 -17.88
CA ARG A 132 1.16 -18.60 -16.75
C ARG A 132 1.48 -17.64 -15.62
N VAL A 133 1.20 -18.04 -14.39
CA VAL A 133 1.52 -17.30 -13.16
C VAL A 133 2.36 -18.18 -12.25
N THR A 134 3.52 -17.68 -11.84
CA THR A 134 4.40 -18.33 -10.86
C THR A 134 4.51 -17.45 -9.64
N ALA A 135 4.09 -17.93 -8.48
CA ALA A 135 4.29 -17.26 -7.20
C ALA A 135 5.62 -17.69 -6.57
N SER A 136 6.33 -16.76 -5.94
CA SER A 136 7.52 -17.03 -5.12
C SER A 136 7.26 -16.62 -3.68
N LEU A 137 7.56 -17.50 -2.74
CA LEU A 137 7.34 -17.31 -1.31
C LEU A 137 8.64 -17.50 -0.51
N GLU A 138 8.97 -16.56 0.35
CA GLU A 138 10.06 -16.74 1.33
C GLU A 138 9.51 -16.94 2.75
N TYR A 139 8.66 -16.01 3.18
CA TYR A 139 7.90 -16.10 4.42
C TYR A 139 6.48 -15.70 4.10
N ALA A 140 5.52 -16.57 4.35
CA ALA A 140 4.14 -16.35 3.95
C ALA A 140 3.19 -16.73 5.09
N GLY A 141 2.25 -15.84 5.40
CA GLY A 141 1.10 -16.15 6.26
C GLY A 141 -0.08 -16.69 5.46
N LEU A 142 -1.22 -16.88 6.13
CA LEU A 142 -2.45 -17.35 5.51
C LEU A 142 -2.89 -16.49 4.32
N MET A 143 -2.84 -15.17 4.43
CA MET A 143 -3.28 -14.27 3.37
C MET A 143 -2.34 -14.27 2.16
N ASP A 144 -1.03 -14.26 2.41
CA ASP A 144 -0.02 -14.38 1.35
C ASP A 144 -0.21 -15.70 0.57
N TYR A 145 -0.43 -16.79 1.32
CA TYR A 145 -0.67 -18.10 0.74
C TYR A 145 -2.01 -18.18 0.00
N TYR A 146 -3.08 -17.57 0.53
CA TYR A 146 -4.37 -17.47 -0.15
C TYR A 146 -4.23 -16.81 -1.52
N LEU A 147 -3.45 -15.73 -1.62
CA LEU A 147 -3.17 -15.08 -2.90
C LEU A 147 -2.30 -15.96 -3.81
N ALA A 148 -1.19 -16.47 -3.29
CA ALA A 148 -0.27 -17.33 -4.05
C ALA A 148 -0.94 -18.62 -4.57
N SER A 149 -1.96 -19.12 -3.84
CA SER A 149 -2.74 -20.29 -4.24
C SER A 149 -3.46 -20.10 -5.57
N ALA A 150 -3.68 -18.87 -6.04
CA ALA A 150 -4.27 -18.64 -7.36
C ALA A 150 -3.28 -18.82 -8.51
N ALA A 151 -1.97 -18.88 -8.26
CA ALA A 151 -0.96 -19.09 -9.30
C ALA A 151 -1.01 -20.51 -9.90
N ASP A 152 -0.41 -20.69 -11.08
CA ASP A 152 -0.24 -22.03 -11.67
C ASP A 152 0.83 -22.84 -10.94
N ARG A 153 1.86 -22.15 -10.42
CA ARG A 153 2.97 -22.77 -9.70
C ARG A 153 3.42 -21.89 -8.54
N ILE A 154 3.68 -22.50 -7.40
CA ILE A 154 4.15 -21.85 -6.19
C ILE A 154 5.55 -22.39 -5.87
N HIS A 155 6.54 -21.52 -5.97
CA HIS A 155 7.89 -21.79 -5.50
C HIS A 155 8.05 -21.23 -4.10
N MET A 156 8.79 -21.96 -3.26
CA MET A 156 9.19 -21.47 -1.95
C MET A 156 10.70 -21.49 -1.82
N HIS A 157 11.27 -20.45 -1.22
CA HIS A 157 12.68 -20.43 -0.92
C HIS A 157 13.07 -21.64 -0.03
N PRO A 158 14.19 -22.35 -0.26
CA PRO A 158 14.52 -23.57 0.48
C PRO A 158 14.67 -23.40 2.00
N ARG A 159 14.91 -22.16 2.47
CA ARG A 159 14.93 -21.78 3.90
C ARG A 159 13.70 -21.00 4.35
N GLY A 160 12.66 -20.98 3.52
CA GLY A 160 11.42 -20.27 3.79
C GLY A 160 10.54 -20.96 4.82
N GLN A 161 9.50 -20.24 5.24
CA GLN A 161 8.51 -20.72 6.19
C GLN A 161 7.09 -20.33 5.75
N LEU A 162 6.18 -21.28 5.87
CA LEU A 162 4.76 -21.10 5.59
C LEU A 162 3.98 -21.15 6.91
N GLY A 163 3.58 -19.98 7.39
CA GLY A 163 2.92 -19.76 8.67
C GLY A 163 1.40 -19.86 8.58
N LEU A 164 0.88 -21.07 8.39
CA LEU A 164 -0.55 -21.35 8.37
C LEU A 164 -1.01 -21.77 9.78
N TYR A 165 -1.44 -20.79 10.58
CA TYR A 165 -1.80 -20.97 11.98
C TYR A 165 -3.31 -20.89 12.24
N GLY A 166 -4.13 -20.90 11.19
CA GLY A 166 -5.53 -20.50 11.25
C GLY A 166 -5.75 -18.98 11.37
N VAL A 167 -6.93 -18.60 11.82
CA VAL A 167 -7.37 -17.20 11.97
C VAL A 167 -7.65 -16.90 13.44
N SER A 168 -7.10 -15.80 13.95
CA SER A 168 -7.43 -15.27 15.27
C SER A 168 -7.91 -13.82 15.16
N MET A 169 -8.82 -13.44 16.05
CA MET A 169 -9.32 -12.08 16.23
C MET A 169 -9.07 -11.66 17.67
N GLU A 170 -8.37 -10.55 17.85
CA GLU A 170 -7.96 -10.08 19.17
C GLU A 170 -8.52 -8.69 19.44
N VAL A 171 -9.01 -8.49 20.67
CA VAL A 171 -9.48 -7.20 21.15
C VAL A 171 -8.87 -6.94 22.53
N MET A 172 -8.33 -5.74 22.71
CA MET A 172 -7.82 -5.30 23.99
C MET A 172 -8.94 -4.68 24.83
N PHE A 173 -8.93 -4.96 26.13
CA PHE A 173 -9.88 -4.41 27.09
C PHE A 173 -9.15 -3.56 28.14
N PHE A 174 -9.58 -2.30 28.26
CA PHE A 174 -8.93 -1.27 29.06
C PHE A 174 -9.67 -0.93 30.35
N ALA A 175 -10.85 -1.49 30.61
CA ALA A 175 -11.65 -1.13 31.79
C ALA A 175 -10.87 -1.29 33.10
N GLY A 176 -10.13 -2.39 33.26
CA GLY A 176 -9.29 -2.63 34.45
C GLY A 176 -8.08 -1.68 34.56
N LEU A 177 -7.61 -1.10 33.45
CA LEU A 177 -6.61 -0.03 33.48
C LEU A 177 -7.27 1.29 33.92
N PHE A 178 -8.44 1.61 33.38
CA PHE A 178 -9.16 2.84 33.71
C PHE A 178 -9.59 2.89 35.18
N GLU A 179 -10.05 1.77 35.74
CA GLU A 179 -10.36 1.65 37.16
C GLU A 179 -9.15 2.02 38.05
N LYS A 180 -7.95 1.51 37.71
CA LYS A 180 -6.72 1.82 38.46
C LYS A 180 -6.29 3.28 38.34
N LEU A 181 -6.63 3.93 37.24
CA LEU A 181 -6.32 5.33 36.98
C LEU A 181 -7.40 6.28 37.50
N GLY A 182 -8.53 5.77 38.00
CA GLY A 182 -9.69 6.57 38.39
C GLY A 182 -10.38 7.25 37.20
N ILE A 183 -10.30 6.64 36.01
CA ILE A 183 -10.93 7.13 34.77
C ILE A 183 -12.27 6.39 34.59
N GLU A 184 -13.34 7.15 34.31
CA GLU A 184 -14.65 6.61 33.97
C GLU A 184 -14.94 6.81 32.48
N ALA A 185 -15.12 5.71 31.75
CA ALA A 185 -15.47 5.73 30.34
C ALA A 185 -16.99 5.72 30.17
N GLN A 186 -17.57 6.81 29.63
CA GLN A 186 -19.00 6.92 29.38
C GLN A 186 -19.29 6.81 27.89
N PHE A 187 -20.01 5.76 27.50
CA PHE A 187 -20.42 5.50 26.12
C PHE A 187 -21.91 5.21 26.05
N GLU A 188 -22.56 5.72 25.00
CA GLU A 188 -23.92 5.36 24.65
C GLU A 188 -23.89 4.47 23.41
N ALA A 189 -24.43 3.25 23.54
CA ALA A 189 -24.56 2.30 22.44
C ALA A 189 -26.03 1.94 22.23
N ILE A 190 -26.45 1.91 20.96
CA ILE A 190 -27.77 1.42 20.56
C ILE A 190 -27.53 0.23 19.63
N GLY A 191 -28.05 -0.93 20.03
CA GLY A 191 -27.93 -2.18 19.30
C GLY A 191 -26.98 -3.18 19.98
N PRO A 192 -27.35 -4.47 20.06
CA PRO A 192 -26.58 -5.48 20.78
C PRO A 192 -25.18 -5.73 20.20
N TYR A 193 -25.02 -5.59 18.88
CA TYR A 193 -23.75 -5.80 18.17
C TYR A 193 -22.90 -4.52 18.03
N LYS A 194 -23.27 -3.41 18.70
CA LYS A 194 -22.44 -2.19 18.71
C LYS A 194 -21.42 -2.26 19.86
N THR A 195 -20.46 -3.17 19.70
CA THR A 195 -19.58 -3.66 20.78
C THR A 195 -18.28 -2.88 20.96
N ALA A 196 -17.95 -1.95 20.04
CA ALA A 196 -16.73 -1.13 20.12
C ALA A 196 -16.51 -0.43 21.50
N PRO A 197 -17.55 0.06 22.21
CA PRO A 197 -17.38 0.62 23.55
C PRO A 197 -16.88 -0.38 24.61
N GLU A 198 -17.13 -1.68 24.44
CA GLU A 198 -16.76 -2.71 25.43
C GLU A 198 -15.26 -2.74 25.68
N ALA A 199 -14.44 -2.42 24.68
CA ALA A 199 -12.98 -2.30 24.84
C ALA A 199 -12.59 -1.30 25.95
N PHE A 200 -13.47 -0.35 26.28
CA PHE A 200 -13.23 0.68 27.29
C PHE A 200 -14.05 0.48 28.57
N THR A 201 -15.20 -0.19 28.48
CA THR A 201 -16.18 -0.30 29.58
C THR A 201 -16.26 -1.70 30.20
N ALA A 202 -15.77 -2.72 29.51
CA ALA A 202 -15.80 -4.11 29.97
C ALA A 202 -14.39 -4.70 30.17
N SER A 203 -14.32 -5.81 30.91
CA SER A 203 -13.09 -6.57 31.13
C SER A 203 -12.90 -7.74 30.16
N GLY A 204 -13.85 -7.95 29.25
CA GLY A 204 -13.83 -8.99 28.23
C GLY A 204 -15.03 -8.89 27.29
N MET A 205 -15.03 -9.72 26.25
CA MET A 205 -16.08 -9.74 25.21
C MET A 205 -17.43 -10.17 25.78
N SER A 206 -18.49 -9.44 25.41
CA SER A 206 -19.86 -9.95 25.53
C SER A 206 -20.09 -11.17 24.62
N PRO A 207 -21.17 -11.96 24.83
CA PRO A 207 -21.56 -13.02 23.91
C PRO A 207 -21.74 -12.53 22.47
N GLU A 208 -22.33 -11.35 22.28
CA GLU A 208 -22.60 -10.75 20.98
C GLU A 208 -21.32 -10.29 20.29
N HIS A 209 -20.38 -9.73 21.05
CA HIS A 209 -19.05 -9.37 20.54
C HIS A 209 -18.26 -10.60 20.10
N ARG A 210 -18.31 -11.66 20.91
CA ARG A 210 -17.68 -12.93 20.60
C ARG A 210 -18.28 -13.54 19.33
N ASP A 211 -19.60 -13.65 19.26
CA ASP A 211 -20.33 -14.17 18.10
C ASP A 211 -19.96 -13.43 16.81
N GLN A 212 -19.91 -12.09 16.86
CA GLN A 212 -19.51 -11.27 15.71
C GLN A 212 -18.08 -11.57 15.22
N LEU A 213 -17.11 -11.63 16.14
CA LEU A 213 -15.72 -11.86 15.77
C LEU A 213 -15.46 -13.31 15.34
N GLU A 214 -16.11 -14.28 15.98
CA GLU A 214 -16.03 -15.69 15.60
C GLU A 214 -16.64 -15.91 14.20
N SER A 215 -17.81 -15.31 13.92
CA SER A 215 -18.42 -15.36 12.59
C SER A 215 -17.52 -14.73 11.51
N LEU A 216 -16.88 -13.61 11.80
CA LEU A 216 -15.97 -12.95 10.85
C LEU A 216 -14.69 -13.77 10.62
N GLY A 217 -14.12 -14.30 11.70
CA GLY A 217 -12.95 -15.17 11.62
C GLY A 217 -13.23 -16.43 10.81
N GLU A 218 -14.40 -17.03 11.00
CA GLU A 218 -14.85 -18.22 10.26
C GLU A 218 -15.04 -17.92 8.77
N GLU A 219 -15.58 -16.75 8.39
CA GLU A 219 -15.71 -16.36 6.98
C GLU A 219 -14.33 -16.26 6.30
N PHE A 220 -13.34 -15.66 6.96
CA PHE A 220 -11.97 -15.60 6.40
C PHE A 220 -11.31 -16.97 6.32
N ARG A 221 -11.48 -17.80 7.36
CA ARG A 221 -10.91 -19.15 7.42
C ARG A 221 -11.50 -20.05 6.33
N SER A 222 -12.83 -20.12 6.26
CA SER A 222 -13.55 -20.96 5.29
C SER A 222 -13.30 -20.50 3.85
N GLY A 223 -13.33 -19.19 3.60
CA GLY A 223 -13.03 -18.66 2.26
C GLY A 223 -11.59 -18.94 1.81
N ALA A 224 -10.62 -18.90 2.73
CA ALA A 224 -9.25 -19.29 2.40
C ALA A 224 -9.13 -20.79 2.13
N ALA A 225 -9.79 -21.63 2.93
CA ALA A 225 -9.79 -23.07 2.75
C ALA A 225 -10.44 -23.50 1.44
N GLU A 226 -11.58 -22.92 1.07
CA GLU A 226 -12.26 -23.19 -0.20
C GLU A 226 -11.36 -22.85 -1.40
N ALA A 227 -10.75 -21.66 -1.37
CA ALA A 227 -9.85 -21.21 -2.42
C ALA A 227 -8.61 -22.10 -2.59
N VAL A 228 -8.04 -22.59 -1.48
CA VAL A 228 -6.88 -23.49 -1.49
C VAL A 228 -7.30 -24.91 -1.91
N ALA A 229 -8.48 -25.37 -1.48
CA ALA A 229 -9.02 -26.66 -1.87
C ALA A 229 -9.19 -26.74 -3.39
N GLU A 230 -9.81 -25.70 -3.98
CA GLU A 230 -10.00 -25.59 -5.41
C GLU A 230 -8.66 -25.57 -6.16
N SER A 231 -7.71 -24.72 -5.76
CA SER A 231 -6.50 -24.52 -6.54
C SER A 231 -5.47 -25.64 -6.40
N ARG A 232 -5.46 -26.34 -5.26
CA ARG A 232 -4.53 -27.45 -4.99
C ARG A 232 -5.16 -28.83 -5.24
N GLY A 233 -6.43 -28.88 -5.64
CA GLY A 233 -7.16 -30.13 -5.88
C GLY A 233 -7.34 -30.98 -4.61
N LEU A 234 -7.49 -30.32 -3.45
CA LEU A 234 -7.69 -30.96 -2.15
C LEU A 234 -9.18 -31.07 -1.83
N THR A 235 -9.51 -31.96 -0.88
CA THR A 235 -10.85 -31.90 -0.27
C THR A 235 -10.93 -30.70 0.67
N GLN A 236 -12.14 -30.18 0.91
CA GLN A 236 -12.36 -29.10 1.86
C GLN A 236 -11.77 -29.43 3.25
N GLY A 237 -11.99 -30.64 3.74
CA GLY A 237 -11.48 -31.08 5.04
C GLY A 237 -9.95 -31.16 5.10
N ASP A 238 -9.30 -31.56 4.01
CA ASP A 238 -7.84 -31.57 3.93
C ASP A 238 -7.26 -30.16 3.89
N ALA A 239 -7.89 -29.24 3.14
CA ALA A 239 -7.49 -27.84 3.11
C ALA A 239 -7.66 -27.19 4.49
N ASP A 240 -8.81 -27.39 5.15
CA ASP A 240 -9.08 -26.91 6.51
C ASP A 240 -8.02 -27.39 7.51
N ARG A 241 -7.67 -28.68 7.43
CA ARG A 241 -6.63 -29.30 8.26
C ARG A 241 -5.27 -28.66 7.98
N LEU A 242 -4.86 -28.59 6.71
CA LEU A 242 -3.54 -28.06 6.34
C LEU A 242 -3.37 -26.59 6.73
N LEU A 243 -4.43 -25.78 6.61
CA LEU A 243 -4.41 -24.37 7.01
C LEU A 243 -4.33 -24.16 8.53
N SER A 244 -4.64 -25.19 9.32
CA SER A 244 -4.65 -25.15 10.79
C SER A 244 -3.45 -25.88 11.44
N ASP A 245 -2.84 -26.83 10.73
CA ASP A 245 -1.76 -27.70 11.23
C ASP A 245 -0.35 -27.09 11.12
N GLY A 246 -0.21 -25.88 10.57
CA GLY A 246 1.07 -25.22 10.44
C GLY A 246 1.69 -24.81 11.77
N PRO A 247 2.93 -24.28 11.76
CA PRO A 247 3.67 -23.85 10.59
C PRO A 247 4.35 -24.99 9.83
N TYR A 248 4.67 -24.72 8.56
CA TYR A 248 5.44 -25.62 7.70
C TYR A 248 6.81 -25.01 7.41
N THR A 249 7.85 -25.85 7.48
CA THR A 249 9.11 -25.55 6.80
C THR A 249 8.93 -25.69 5.30
N ALA A 250 9.81 -25.08 4.51
CA ALA A 250 9.80 -25.23 3.05
C ALA A 250 9.72 -26.70 2.59
N SER A 251 10.54 -27.58 3.17
CA SER A 251 10.52 -29.02 2.86
C SER A 251 9.17 -29.67 3.15
N ARG A 252 8.56 -29.38 4.30
CA ARG A 252 7.28 -29.94 4.69
C ARG A 252 6.14 -29.39 3.84
N ALA A 253 6.20 -28.10 3.48
CA ALA A 253 5.23 -27.49 2.58
C ALA A 253 5.24 -28.16 1.20
N LEU A 254 6.43 -28.56 0.69
CA LEU A 254 6.55 -29.33 -0.55
C LEU A 254 5.98 -30.75 -0.39
N GLU A 255 6.33 -31.44 0.70
CA GLU A 255 5.86 -32.80 0.99
C GLU A 255 4.33 -32.88 1.12
N GLU A 256 3.71 -31.89 1.74
CA GLU A 256 2.25 -31.80 1.93
C GLU A 256 1.54 -31.22 0.69
N GLY A 257 2.27 -30.90 -0.38
CA GLY A 257 1.72 -30.37 -1.62
C GLY A 257 1.17 -28.95 -1.51
N LEU A 258 1.60 -28.17 -0.51
CA LEU A 258 1.25 -26.76 -0.36
C LEU A 258 2.03 -25.87 -1.34
N VAL A 259 3.24 -26.28 -1.72
CA VAL A 259 4.06 -25.63 -2.75
C VAL A 259 4.52 -26.65 -3.79
N ASP A 260 4.92 -26.19 -4.97
CA ASP A 260 5.26 -27.05 -6.11
C ASP A 260 6.76 -27.28 -6.28
N ALA A 261 7.59 -26.36 -5.78
CA ALA A 261 9.04 -26.45 -5.88
C ALA A 261 9.73 -25.64 -4.79
N LEU A 262 10.97 -26.02 -4.49
CA LEU A 262 11.87 -25.22 -3.68
C LEU A 262 12.94 -24.60 -4.59
N SER A 263 12.94 -23.28 -4.67
CA SER A 263 13.82 -22.54 -5.59
C SER A 263 14.22 -21.20 -5.01
N TYR A 264 15.42 -20.74 -5.35
CA TYR A 264 15.84 -19.36 -5.15
C TYR A 264 15.21 -18.45 -6.23
N LEU A 265 15.20 -17.15 -5.98
CA LEU A 265 14.54 -16.20 -6.90
C LEU A 265 15.23 -16.16 -8.27
N ASP A 266 16.56 -16.22 -8.30
CA ASP A 266 17.38 -16.32 -9.51
C ASP A 266 17.07 -17.59 -10.31
N GLU A 267 16.91 -18.73 -9.65
CA GLU A 267 16.49 -19.97 -10.31
C GLU A 267 15.08 -19.87 -10.92
N ILE A 268 14.16 -19.15 -10.27
CA ILE A 268 12.81 -18.89 -10.80
C ILE A 268 12.90 -17.96 -12.01
N GLU A 269 13.71 -16.91 -11.95
CA GLU A 269 13.90 -15.97 -13.06
C GLU A 269 14.46 -16.70 -14.30
N GLU A 270 15.45 -17.58 -14.12
CA GLU A 270 15.99 -18.45 -15.18
C GLU A 270 14.93 -19.41 -15.76
N ASP A 271 14.07 -20.00 -14.91
CA ASP A 271 13.04 -20.97 -15.33
C ASP A 271 11.97 -20.32 -16.23
N VAL A 272 11.88 -18.99 -16.22
CA VAL A 272 10.91 -18.26 -17.04
C VAL A 272 11.53 -17.46 -18.19
N GLY A 273 12.84 -17.63 -18.41
CA GLY A 273 13.53 -17.24 -19.64
C GLY A 273 14.11 -15.83 -19.66
N ASP A 274 14.82 -15.51 -20.76
CA ASP A 274 15.57 -14.26 -20.97
C ASP A 274 14.68 -13.02 -21.25
N GLU A 275 13.36 -13.10 -21.04
CA GLU A 275 12.50 -11.94 -21.31
C GLU A 275 12.59 -10.87 -20.21
N GLU A 276 12.45 -9.60 -20.59
CA GLU A 276 12.72 -8.47 -19.69
C GLU A 276 11.72 -8.44 -18.52
N LEU A 277 12.23 -8.49 -17.28
CA LEU A 277 11.46 -8.31 -16.06
C LEU A 277 11.05 -6.83 -15.93
N VAL A 278 9.75 -6.58 -15.77
CA VAL A 278 9.14 -5.27 -15.64
C VAL A 278 8.35 -5.24 -14.34
N ASP A 279 8.62 -4.26 -13.48
CA ASP A 279 7.86 -4.07 -12.26
C ASP A 279 6.42 -3.60 -12.56
N ILE A 280 5.45 -4.02 -11.75
CA ILE A 280 4.05 -3.60 -11.92
C ILE A 280 3.85 -2.08 -11.85
N GLY A 281 4.64 -1.38 -11.04
CA GLY A 281 4.64 0.08 -10.99
C GLY A 281 5.05 0.69 -12.32
N ASP A 282 6.08 0.13 -12.97
CA ASP A 282 6.55 0.57 -14.29
C ASP A 282 5.54 0.26 -15.39
N TYR A 283 4.92 -0.93 -15.34
CA TYR A 283 3.85 -1.32 -16.25
C TYR A 283 2.63 -0.40 -16.15
N VAL A 284 2.15 -0.14 -14.92
CA VAL A 284 1.06 0.82 -14.65
C VAL A 284 1.45 2.23 -15.11
N GLY A 285 2.70 2.64 -14.89
CA GLY A 285 3.26 3.90 -15.36
C GLY A 285 3.28 4.04 -16.89
N SER A 286 3.43 2.94 -17.62
CA SER A 286 3.34 2.90 -19.09
C SER A 286 1.89 3.06 -19.59
N LEU A 287 0.92 2.40 -18.93
CA LEU A 287 -0.51 2.51 -19.25
C LEU A 287 -1.02 3.95 -19.09
N ARG A 288 -0.57 4.66 -18.05
CA ARG A 288 -0.90 6.09 -17.81
C ARG A 288 -0.52 6.99 -18.99
N ARG A 289 0.54 6.65 -19.74
CA ARG A 289 1.04 7.47 -20.86
C ARG A 289 0.47 7.06 -22.22
N GLY A 290 0.10 5.78 -22.41
CA GLY A 290 -0.43 5.25 -23.66
C GLY A 290 -1.96 5.27 -23.81
N ALA A 291 -2.71 5.46 -22.73
CA ALA A 291 -4.18 5.38 -22.76
C ALA A 291 -4.81 6.51 -23.62
N PRO A 292 -5.59 6.20 -24.68
CA PRO A 292 -6.35 7.20 -25.39
C PRO A 292 -7.38 7.83 -24.42
N ARG A 293 -7.57 9.15 -24.49
CA ARG A 293 -8.61 9.84 -23.70
C ARG A 293 -9.97 9.23 -24.02
N ALA A 294 -10.52 8.47 -23.06
CA ALA A 294 -11.83 7.85 -23.21
C ALA A 294 -12.91 8.90 -23.49
N ALA A 295 -13.78 8.61 -24.47
CA ALA A 295 -14.88 9.49 -24.86
C ALA A 295 -15.92 9.66 -23.74
N VAL A 296 -16.01 8.69 -22.84
CA VAL A 296 -16.88 8.69 -21.66
C VAL A 296 -15.99 8.72 -20.42
N ARG A 297 -16.29 9.64 -19.51
CA ARG A 297 -15.61 9.74 -18.21
C ARG A 297 -16.61 9.39 -17.12
N VAL A 298 -16.25 8.43 -16.27
CA VAL A 298 -17.00 8.07 -15.07
C VAL A 298 -16.25 8.66 -13.88
N ALA A 299 -16.95 9.39 -13.02
CA ALA A 299 -16.37 9.88 -11.77
C ALA A 299 -16.35 8.73 -10.77
N VAL A 300 -15.16 8.35 -10.31
CA VAL A 300 -14.97 7.44 -9.17
C VAL A 300 -14.78 8.31 -7.94
N ILE A 301 -15.66 8.16 -6.95
CA ILE A 301 -15.57 8.88 -5.68
C ILE A 301 -15.07 7.88 -4.64
N HIS A 302 -13.88 8.15 -4.10
CA HIS A 302 -13.27 7.34 -3.05
C HIS A 302 -13.70 7.87 -1.69
N VAL A 303 -14.16 6.97 -0.81
CA VAL A 303 -14.42 7.26 0.60
C VAL A 303 -13.59 6.26 1.40
N ASP A 304 -12.49 6.75 1.96
CA ASP A 304 -11.55 6.00 2.79
C ASP A 304 -11.52 6.62 4.20
N GLY A 305 -11.40 5.81 5.26
CA GLY A 305 -11.61 6.25 6.64
C GLY A 305 -11.06 5.32 7.70
#